data_AF-A0A1H7R1I2-F1
#
_entry.id   AF-A0A1H7R1I2-F1
#
_cell.length_a   1.000
_cell.length_b   1.000
_cell.length_c   1.000
_cell.angle_alpha   90.00
_cell.angle_beta   90.00
_cell.angle_gamma   90.00
#
_symmetry.space_group_name_H-M   'P 1'
#
loop_
_entity.id
_entity.type
_entity.pdbx_description
1 polymer ?
#
loop_
_entity_poly.entity_id
_entity_poly.type
_entity_poly.pdbx_seq_one_letter_code
_entity_poly.pdbx_strand_id
1 'polypeptide(L)'
;MTSPRLDPSRIPSFDVIESALTREEDSYRARAASIDTKAGILLSGAGVLVALVGARPSVAGLLAQGVAIGAGAVAVGALWPRVDKGIRPGKLRDRYLTQQAALTRLVLLNTRIDLHAKDEEHLVQKARRLRLATLLLLAAAAVVVVGGMVDVIRN
;
A
#
# COMPACT_ATOMS: atom_id res chain seq x y z
N MET A 1 -32.04 -31.60 9.32
CA MET A 1 -31.32 -31.57 8.02
C MET A 1 -29.83 -31.67 8.31
N THR A 2 -29.25 -32.85 8.11
CA THR A 2 -27.82 -33.12 8.28
C THR A 2 -27.07 -32.50 7.10
N SER A 3 -26.21 -31.51 7.36
CA SER A 3 -25.36 -30.92 6.33
C SER A 3 -24.55 -32.02 5.63
N PRO A 4 -24.45 -32.03 4.29
CA PRO A 4 -23.70 -33.04 3.57
C PRO A 4 -22.24 -33.01 4.03
N ARG A 5 -21.75 -34.15 4.53
CA ARG A 5 -20.35 -34.31 4.95
C ARG A 5 -19.48 -34.21 3.69
N LEU A 6 -18.66 -33.17 3.57
CA LEU A 6 -17.65 -33.10 2.52
C LEU A 6 -16.54 -34.10 2.84
N ASP A 7 -16.32 -35.04 1.94
CA ASP A 7 -15.24 -36.03 2.00
C ASP A 7 -13.94 -35.39 1.46
N PRO A 8 -12.82 -35.41 2.21
CA PRO A 8 -11.52 -34.95 1.74
C PRO A 8 -11.08 -35.54 0.39
N SER A 9 -11.50 -36.77 0.07
CA SER A 9 -11.21 -37.42 -1.22
C SER A 9 -11.81 -36.67 -2.42
N ARG A 10 -12.83 -35.83 -2.20
CA ARG A 10 -13.50 -35.02 -3.23
C ARG A 10 -12.86 -33.65 -3.46
N ILE A 11 -11.86 -33.27 -2.66
CA ILE A 11 -11.12 -31.99 -2.79
C ILE A 11 -9.59 -32.21 -2.86
N PRO A 12 -9.09 -33.04 -3.79
CA PRO A 12 -7.69 -33.47 -3.83
C PRO A 12 -6.70 -32.31 -4.03
N SER A 13 -7.12 -31.23 -4.67
CA SER A 13 -6.27 -30.05 -4.93
C SER A 13 -6.35 -28.98 -3.85
N PHE A 14 -7.09 -29.21 -2.75
CA PHE A 14 -7.32 -28.19 -1.72
C PHE A 14 -6.00 -27.66 -1.14
N ASP A 15 -5.12 -28.55 -0.71
CA ASP A 15 -3.85 -28.14 -0.08
C ASP A 15 -2.93 -27.42 -1.09
N VAL A 16 -2.99 -27.79 -2.37
CA VAL A 16 -2.26 -27.09 -3.45
C VAL A 16 -2.76 -25.64 -3.56
N ILE A 17 -4.08 -25.44 -3.60
CA ILE A 17 -4.68 -24.10 -3.71
C ILE A 17 -4.40 -23.28 -2.44
N GLU A 18 -4.53 -23.88 -1.25
CA GLU A 18 -4.22 -23.23 0.03
C GLU A 18 -2.76 -22.76 0.09
N SER A 19 -1.83 -23.59 -0.40
CA SER A 19 -0.41 -23.24 -0.46
C SER A 19 -0.12 -22.12 -1.47
N ALA A 20 -0.76 -22.14 -2.64
CA ALA A 20 -0.61 -21.11 -3.66
C ALA A 20 -1.15 -19.76 -3.16
N LEU A 21 -2.33 -19.76 -2.52
CA LEU A 21 -2.93 -18.56 -1.95
C LEU A 21 -2.05 -17.95 -0.85
N THR A 22 -1.46 -18.78 0.01
CA THR A 22 -0.56 -18.30 1.07
C THR A 22 0.68 -17.63 0.49
N ARG A 23 1.28 -18.19 -0.58
CA ARG A 23 2.40 -17.55 -1.27
C ARG A 23 2.02 -16.22 -1.91
N GLU A 24 0.82 -16.12 -2.49
CA GLU A 24 0.36 -14.86 -3.09
C GLU A 24 0.08 -13.80 -2.01
N GLU A 25 -0.51 -14.17 -0.88
CA GLU A 25 -0.71 -13.28 0.27
C GLU A 25 0.63 -12.75 0.82
N ASP A 26 1.65 -13.60 0.93
CA ASP A 26 2.99 -13.19 1.37
C ASP A 26 3.65 -12.22 0.36
N SER A 27 3.57 -12.54 -0.94
CA SER A 27 4.02 -11.65 -2.02
C SER A 27 3.32 -10.30 -1.97
N TYR A 28 2.01 -10.30 -1.77
CA TYR A 28 1.19 -9.11 -1.64
C TYR A 28 1.62 -8.26 -0.43
N ARG A 29 1.81 -8.86 0.74
CA ARG A 29 2.31 -8.17 1.95
C ARG A 29 3.69 -7.54 1.73
N ALA A 30 4.59 -8.25 1.05
CA ALA A 30 5.91 -7.72 0.70
C ALA A 30 5.80 -6.50 -0.24
N ARG A 31 4.94 -6.56 -1.26
CA ARG A 31 4.68 -5.42 -2.17
C ARG A 31 4.10 -4.22 -1.42
N ALA A 32 3.13 -4.44 -0.54
CA ALA A 32 2.55 -3.40 0.30
C ALA A 32 3.59 -2.72 1.21
N ALA A 33 4.40 -3.50 1.93
CA ALA A 33 5.44 -3.00 2.80
C ALA A 33 6.52 -2.21 2.03
N SER A 34 6.86 -2.66 0.82
CA SER A 34 7.77 -1.93 -0.07
C SER A 34 7.23 -0.56 -0.47
N ILE A 35 5.93 -0.46 -0.77
CA ILE A 35 5.29 0.83 -1.08
C ILE A 35 5.32 1.76 0.13
N ASP A 36 5.00 1.26 1.32
CA ASP A 36 5.00 2.07 2.55
C ASP A 36 6.41 2.59 2.87
N THR A 37 7.45 1.77 2.65
CA THR A 37 8.86 2.17 2.76
C THR A 37 9.21 3.30 1.78
N LYS A 38 8.82 3.15 0.51
CA LYS A 38 9.07 4.16 -0.53
C LYS A 38 8.33 5.47 -0.22
N ALA A 39 7.11 5.40 0.30
CA ALA A 39 6.35 6.57 0.73
C ALA A 39 7.07 7.30 1.88
N GLY A 40 7.63 6.58 2.85
CA GLY A 40 8.46 7.16 3.91
C GLY A 40 9.70 7.89 3.38
N ILE A 41 10.39 7.28 2.40
CA ILE A 41 11.54 7.92 1.73
C ILE A 41 11.11 9.21 1.02
N LEU A 42 10.03 9.19 0.24
CA LEU A 42 9.53 10.39 -0.44
C LEU A 42 9.12 11.49 0.55
N LEU A 43 8.51 11.12 1.67
CA LEU A 43 8.14 12.08 2.73
C LEU A 43 9.37 12.74 3.34
N SER A 44 10.44 11.98 3.62
CA SER A 44 11.71 12.56 4.09
C SER A 44 12.33 13.50 3.05
N GLY A 45 12.32 13.13 1.77
CA GLY A 45 12.82 13.97 0.68
C GLY A 45 12.03 15.28 0.54
N ALA A 46 10.71 15.21 0.67
CA ALA A 46 9.85 16.40 0.71
C ALA A 46 10.23 17.32 1.88
N GLY A 47 10.44 16.75 3.09
CA GLY A 47 10.86 17.51 4.27
C GLY A 47 12.21 18.22 4.07
N VAL A 48 13.19 17.54 3.46
CA VAL A 48 14.50 18.13 3.14
C VAL A 48 14.36 19.29 2.16
N LEU A 49 13.58 19.12 1.07
CA LEU A 49 13.37 20.20 0.10
C LEU A 49 12.69 21.42 0.73
N VAL A 50 11.67 21.20 1.57
CA VAL A 50 10.97 22.28 2.28
C VAL A 50 11.94 23.04 3.20
N ALA A 51 12.78 22.33 3.96
CA ALA A 51 13.77 22.94 4.84
C ALA A 51 14.84 23.73 4.06
N LEU A 52 15.34 23.17 2.96
CA LEU A 52 16.36 23.80 2.12
C LEU A 52 15.88 25.11 1.50
N VAL A 53 14.66 25.10 0.95
CA VAL A 53 14.05 26.30 0.36
C VAL A 53 13.76 27.36 1.42
N GLY A 54 13.28 26.95 2.61
CA GLY A 54 13.01 27.87 3.71
C GLY A 54 14.24 28.66 4.18
N ALA A 55 15.45 28.12 3.98
CA ALA A 55 16.69 28.80 4.34
C ALA A 55 17.07 29.96 3.40
N ARG A 56 16.58 29.96 2.14
CA ARG A 56 16.85 31.00 1.14
C ARG A 56 15.58 31.27 0.32
N PRO A 57 14.66 32.10 0.84
CA PRO A 57 13.39 32.32 0.18
C PRO A 57 13.56 33.10 -1.13
N SER A 58 13.20 32.47 -2.25
CA SER A 58 13.00 33.11 -3.55
C SER A 58 11.59 32.79 -4.07
N VAL A 59 11.10 33.54 -5.05
CA VAL A 59 9.75 33.31 -5.63
C VAL A 59 9.65 31.89 -6.21
N ALA A 60 10.70 31.43 -6.91
CA ALA A 60 10.79 30.06 -7.40
C ALA A 60 10.85 29.04 -6.26
N GLY A 61 11.57 29.38 -5.18
CA GLY A 61 11.60 28.59 -3.94
C GLY A 61 10.20 28.39 -3.35
N LEU A 62 9.43 29.46 -3.14
CA LEU A 62 8.08 29.38 -2.56
C LEU A 62 7.14 28.49 -3.38
N LEU A 63 7.21 28.57 -4.71
CA LEU A 63 6.46 27.67 -5.59
C LEU A 63 6.89 26.20 -5.42
N ALA A 64 8.19 25.94 -5.40
CA ALA A 64 8.71 24.59 -5.18
C ALA A 64 8.36 24.03 -3.80
N GLN A 65 8.34 24.88 -2.77
CA GLN A 65 7.94 24.51 -1.41
C GLN A 65 6.48 24.05 -1.37
N GLY A 66 5.57 24.78 -2.02
CA GLY A 66 4.17 24.38 -2.16
C GLY A 66 4.01 23.01 -2.85
N VAL A 67 4.75 22.78 -3.94
CA VAL A 67 4.73 21.50 -4.65
C VAL A 67 5.32 20.37 -3.79
N ALA A 68 6.40 20.62 -3.05
CA ALA A 68 7.01 19.64 -2.15
C ALA A 68 6.09 19.24 -0.99
N ILE A 69 5.37 20.21 -0.41
CA ILE A 69 4.34 19.94 0.62
C ILE A 69 3.23 19.07 0.03
N GLY A 70 2.76 19.40 -1.18
CA GLY A 70 1.79 18.58 -1.91
C GLY A 70 2.28 17.15 -2.15
N ALA A 71 3.54 16.98 -2.56
CA ALA A 71 4.16 15.66 -2.73
C ALA A 71 4.18 14.86 -1.41
N GLY A 72 4.54 15.51 -0.30
CA GLY A 72 4.51 14.92 1.04
C GLY A 72 3.10 14.49 1.46
N ALA A 73 2.09 15.34 1.24
CA ALA A 73 0.70 15.01 1.55
C ALA A 73 0.20 13.80 0.76
N VAL A 74 0.54 13.72 -0.54
CA VAL A 74 0.18 12.55 -1.38
C VAL A 74 0.93 11.29 -0.93
N ALA A 75 2.19 11.41 -0.51
CA ALA A 75 2.97 10.30 0.04
C ALA A 75 2.35 9.76 1.33
N VAL A 76 1.94 10.64 2.25
CA VAL A 76 1.20 10.26 3.47
C VAL A 76 -0.13 9.59 3.10
N GLY A 77 -0.83 10.13 2.10
CA GLY A 77 -2.06 9.52 1.58
C GLY A 77 -1.86 8.10 1.03
N ALA A 78 -0.66 7.74 0.57
CA ALA A 78 -0.35 6.37 0.13
C ALA A 78 -0.27 5.37 1.31
N LEU A 79 -0.05 5.85 2.54
CA LEU A 79 -0.02 5.01 3.74
C LEU A 79 -1.43 4.61 4.24
N TRP A 80 -2.48 5.33 3.80
CA TRP A 80 -3.82 5.27 4.41
C TRP A 80 -4.86 4.37 3.72
N PRO A 81 -4.49 3.31 3.01
CA PRO A 81 -5.32 2.12 3.14
C PRO A 81 -4.53 0.99 3.79
N ARG A 82 -5.00 0.51 4.94
CA ARG A 82 -4.40 -0.64 5.61
C ARG A 82 -4.79 -1.91 4.84
N VAL A 83 -3.81 -2.53 4.20
CA VAL A 83 -3.93 -3.67 3.29
C VAL A 83 -3.76 -5.02 3.98
N ASP A 84 -4.12 -5.08 5.27
CA ASP A 84 -3.97 -6.28 6.09
C ASP A 84 -5.29 -6.58 6.82
N LYS A 85 -6.40 -6.57 6.05
CA LYS A 85 -7.72 -6.94 6.58
C LYS A 85 -7.82 -8.46 6.63
N GLY A 86 -7.17 -9.05 7.62
CA GLY A 86 -7.30 -10.48 7.91
C GLY A 86 -8.68 -10.86 8.47
N ILE A 87 -9.00 -12.15 8.44
CA ILE A 87 -10.19 -12.68 9.11
C ILE A 87 -10.05 -12.47 10.62
N ARG A 88 -11.06 -11.88 11.27
CA ARG A 88 -11.04 -11.59 12.71
C ARG A 88 -10.92 -12.90 13.52
N PRO A 89 -9.86 -13.09 14.34
CA PRO A 89 -9.64 -14.34 15.09
C PRO A 89 -10.82 -14.74 16.00
N GLY A 90 -11.47 -13.77 16.64
CA GLY A 90 -12.67 -14.03 17.46
C GLY A 90 -13.81 -14.63 16.63
N LYS A 91 -14.07 -14.11 15.43
CA LYS A 91 -15.12 -14.65 14.54
C LYS A 91 -14.77 -16.04 14.02
N LEU A 92 -13.49 -16.36 13.84
CA LEU A 92 -13.04 -17.71 13.47
C LEU A 92 -13.40 -18.71 14.56
N ARG A 93 -13.03 -18.38 15.80
CA ARG A 93 -13.29 -19.20 16.97
C ARG A 93 -14.79 -19.42 17.16
N ASP A 94 -15.56 -18.34 17.26
CA ASP A 94 -16.97 -18.40 17.67
C ASP A 94 -17.85 -19.10 16.61
N ARG A 95 -17.48 -19.01 15.32
CA ARG A 95 -18.30 -19.54 14.22
C ARG A 95 -17.93 -20.95 13.78
N TYR A 96 -16.67 -21.36 13.91
CA TYR A 96 -16.18 -22.60 13.32
C TYR A 96 -15.67 -23.65 14.32
N LEU A 97 -15.61 -23.35 15.62
CA LEU A 97 -15.13 -24.29 16.65
C LEU A 97 -15.87 -25.64 16.65
N THR A 98 -17.17 -25.64 16.35
CA THR A 98 -18.02 -26.84 16.37
C THR A 98 -18.36 -27.36 14.97
N GLN A 99 -17.80 -26.75 13.92
CA GLN A 99 -18.11 -27.08 12.53
C GLN A 99 -17.19 -28.18 12.00
N GLN A 100 -17.62 -28.86 10.94
CA GLN A 100 -16.81 -29.88 10.29
C GLN A 100 -15.57 -29.25 9.64
N ALA A 101 -14.41 -29.89 9.81
CA ALA A 101 -13.12 -29.34 9.36
C ALA A 101 -13.05 -29.09 7.84
N ALA A 102 -13.54 -30.01 7.01
CA ALA A 102 -13.49 -29.87 5.54
C ALA A 102 -14.35 -28.69 5.03
N LEU A 103 -15.56 -28.52 5.58
CA LEU A 103 -16.44 -27.40 5.26
C LEU A 103 -15.83 -26.07 5.74
N THR A 104 -15.29 -26.05 6.95
CA THR A 104 -14.62 -24.87 7.51
C THR A 104 -13.45 -24.45 6.63
N ARG A 105 -12.57 -25.38 6.26
CA ARG A 105 -11.42 -25.14 5.37
C ARG A 105 -11.84 -24.52 4.04
N LEU A 106 -12.89 -25.04 3.40
CA LEU A 106 -13.41 -24.48 2.15
C LEU A 106 -13.98 -23.05 2.32
N VAL A 107 -14.75 -22.81 3.38
CA VAL A 107 -15.32 -21.49 3.65
C VAL A 107 -14.23 -20.46 3.96
N LEU A 108 -13.21 -20.85 4.71
CA LEU A 108 -12.06 -19.99 5.01
C LEU A 108 -11.26 -19.68 3.75
N LEU A 109 -11.04 -20.66 2.88
CA LEU A 109 -10.38 -20.46 1.60
C LEU A 109 -11.14 -19.44 0.75
N ASN A 110 -12.46 -19.61 0.59
CA ASN A 110 -13.29 -18.67 -0.16
C ASN A 110 -13.29 -17.26 0.46
N THR A 111 -13.30 -17.18 1.79
CA THR A 111 -13.24 -15.89 2.51
C THR A 111 -11.91 -15.19 2.27
N ARG A 112 -10.79 -15.92 2.29
CA ARG A 112 -9.45 -15.36 1.99
C ARG A 112 -9.38 -14.86 0.55
N ILE A 113 -9.94 -15.60 -0.42
CA ILE A 113 -10.00 -15.18 -1.82
C ILE A 113 -10.79 -13.87 -1.97
N ASP A 114 -11.96 -13.75 -1.33
CA ASP A 114 -12.78 -12.52 -1.37
C ASP A 114 -12.07 -11.32 -0.70
N LEU A 115 -11.39 -11.55 0.42
CA LEU A 115 -10.58 -10.51 1.07
C LEU A 115 -9.40 -10.08 0.19
N HIS A 116 -8.72 -11.03 -0.45
CA HIS A 116 -7.60 -10.75 -1.33
C HIS A 116 -8.02 -9.90 -2.53
N ALA A 117 -9.14 -10.22 -3.18
CA ALA A 117 -9.67 -9.44 -4.29
C ALA A 117 -9.95 -7.97 -3.90
N LYS A 118 -10.49 -7.75 -2.69
CA LYS A 118 -10.74 -6.39 -2.16
C LYS A 118 -9.45 -5.63 -1.85
N ASP A 119 -8.42 -6.34 -1.39
CA ASP A 119 -7.14 -5.73 -1.06
C ASP A 119 -6.31 -5.41 -2.31
N GLU A 120 -6.48 -6.13 -3.41
CA GLU A 120 -5.79 -5.84 -4.68
C GLU A 120 -6.11 -4.43 -5.22
N GLU A 121 -7.38 -4.01 -5.16
CA GLU A 121 -7.78 -2.66 -5.56
C GLU A 121 -7.07 -1.58 -4.73
N HIS A 122 -6.93 -1.80 -3.42
CA HIS A 122 -6.22 -0.87 -2.53
C HIS A 122 -4.73 -0.79 -2.88
N LEU A 123 -4.09 -1.89 -3.27
CA LEU A 123 -2.68 -1.90 -3.66
C LEU A 123 -2.44 -1.06 -4.92
N VAL A 124 -3.32 -1.18 -5.92
CA VAL A 124 -3.26 -0.37 -7.14
C VAL A 124 -3.41 1.12 -6.81
N GLN A 125 -4.33 1.47 -5.90
CA GLN A 125 -4.50 2.85 -5.45
C GLN A 125 -3.25 3.38 -4.72
N LYS A 126 -2.64 2.58 -3.83
CA LYS A 126 -1.36 2.95 -3.17
C LYS A 126 -0.26 3.21 -4.18
N ALA A 127 -0.09 2.33 -5.17
CA ALA A 127 0.93 2.48 -6.20
C ALA A 127 0.73 3.74 -7.06
N ARG A 128 -0.53 4.07 -7.40
CA ARG A 128 -0.86 5.31 -8.13
C ARG A 128 -0.54 6.56 -7.31
N ARG A 129 -0.91 6.59 -6.02
CA ARG A 129 -0.57 7.70 -5.11
C ARG A 129 0.94 7.86 -4.97
N LEU A 130 1.68 6.75 -4.82
CA LEU A 130 3.14 6.78 -4.76
C LEU A 130 3.74 7.38 -6.04
N ARG A 131 3.26 6.96 -7.22
CA ARG A 131 3.73 7.49 -8.51
C ARG A 131 3.48 9.00 -8.63
N LEU A 132 2.30 9.47 -8.20
CA LEU A 132 1.98 10.90 -8.16
C LEU A 132 2.90 11.66 -7.21
N ALA A 133 3.13 11.15 -5.99
CA ALA A 133 4.04 11.76 -5.03
C ALA A 133 5.47 11.88 -5.59
N THR A 134 5.97 10.83 -6.26
CA THR A 134 7.29 10.86 -6.91
C THR A 134 7.38 11.93 -7.99
N LEU A 135 6.35 12.04 -8.85
CA LEU A 135 6.33 13.04 -9.92
C LEU A 135 6.28 14.47 -9.37
N LEU A 136 5.47 14.72 -8.34
CA LEU A 136 5.39 16.01 -7.68
C LEU A 136 6.73 16.38 -7.02
N LEU A 137 7.36 15.43 -6.34
CA LEU A 137 8.66 15.67 -5.70
C LEU A 137 9.75 15.99 -6.72
N LEU A 138 9.76 15.27 -7.86
CA LEU A 138 10.68 15.53 -8.96
C LEU A 138 10.45 16.92 -9.56
N ALA A 139 9.19 17.31 -9.78
CA ALA A 139 8.84 18.64 -10.27
C ALA A 139 9.29 19.74 -9.29
N ALA A 140 9.06 19.56 -7.99
CA ALA A 140 9.52 20.49 -6.97
C ALA A 140 11.05 20.66 -7.02
N ALA A 141 11.79 19.56 -7.05
CA ALA A 141 13.25 19.58 -7.13
C ALA A 141 13.75 20.31 -8.40
N ALA A 142 13.12 20.06 -9.55
CA ALA A 142 13.47 20.73 -10.80
C ALA A 142 13.25 22.26 -10.72
N VAL A 143 12.14 22.71 -10.12
CA VAL A 143 11.86 24.14 -9.93
C VAL A 143 12.90 24.79 -9.01
N VAL A 144 13.31 24.12 -7.92
CA VAL A 144 14.38 24.64 -7.04
C VAL A 144 15.68 24.83 -7.82
N VAL A 145 16.08 23.82 -8.61
CA VAL A 145 17.35 23.87 -9.36
C VAL A 145 17.33 24.98 -10.40
N VAL A 146 16.27 25.06 -11.23
CA VAL A 146 16.16 26.09 -12.27
C VAL A 146 16.07 27.48 -11.66
N GLY A 147 15.28 27.66 -10.59
CA GLY A 147 15.19 28.91 -9.86
C GLY A 147 16.54 29.37 -9.30
N GLY A 148 17.27 28.44 -8.67
CA GLY A 148 18.62 28.72 -8.16
C GLY A 148 19.61 29.09 -9.26
N MET A 149 19.57 28.45 -10.43
CA MET A 149 20.42 28.80 -11.57
C MET A 149 20.10 30.21 -12.09
N VAL A 150 18.83 30.57 -12.22
CA VAL A 150 18.41 31.91 -12.66
C VAL A 150 18.85 32.99 -11.66
N ASP A 151 18.68 32.73 -10.36
CA ASP A 151 19.09 33.65 -9.30
C ASP A 151 20.62 33.85 -9.28
N VAL A 152 21.41 32.80 -9.55
CA VAL A 152 22.87 32.89 -9.67
C VAL A 152 23.31 33.69 -10.90
N ILE A 153 22.63 33.54 -12.05
CA ILE A 153 22.98 34.26 -13.29
C ILE A 153 22.63 35.76 -13.19
N ARG A 154 21.62 36.12 -12.41
CA ARG A 154 21.16 37.51 -12.24
C ARG A 154 21.99 38.34 -11.27
N ASN A 155 22.81 37.70 -10.44
CA ASN A 155 23.59 38.32 -9.37
C ASN A 155 25.06 38.48 -9.78
#